data_AF-A0A502CBC4-F1
#
_entry.id   AF-A0A502CBC4-F1
#
_cell.length_a   1.000
_cell.length_b   1.000
_cell.length_c   1.000
_cell.angle_alpha   90.00
_cell.angle_beta   90.00
_cell.angle_gamma   90.00
#
_symmetry.space_group_name_H-M   'P 1'
#
loop_
_entity.id
_entity.type
_entity.pdbx_description
1 polymer ?
#
loop_
_entity_poly.entity_id
_entity_poly.type
_entity_poly.pdbx_seq_one_letter_code
_entity_poly.pdbx_strand_id
1 'polypeptide(L)'
;MMRRQLLRGVMIAGVLACSSLNAGAASPRDGSHDFDFVRGAWHTHVTQVLDPFDGGTHTVTMDGTKTVRPIWGARAWLEEIEADGPSGHWEGASLFVYNSKAGQWSQTYIDSASGEIEAPTIGGFKDGRGELFGTTVYKGRTVLVRGVWSDIRTDSDRYEISYSRDGGLTWATAFKAYLTRLK
;
A
#
# COMPACT_ATOMS: atom_id res chain seq x y z
N MET A 1 -64.76 3.82 -52.69
CA MET A 1 -65.09 2.39 -52.54
C MET A 1 -63.80 1.59 -52.67
N MET A 2 -63.10 1.31 -51.56
CA MET A 2 -62.10 0.22 -51.50
C MET A 2 -61.82 -0.14 -50.03
N ARG A 3 -62.01 -1.43 -49.74
CA ARG A 3 -62.00 -2.10 -48.45
C ARG A 3 -60.59 -2.14 -47.85
N ARG A 4 -60.46 -1.79 -46.57
CA ARG A 4 -59.32 -2.19 -45.71
C ARG A 4 -59.70 -3.45 -44.94
N GLN A 5 -58.90 -4.50 -45.08
CA GLN A 5 -59.00 -5.73 -44.30
C GLN A 5 -58.35 -5.53 -42.92
N LEU A 6 -58.97 -6.15 -41.92
CA LEU A 6 -58.52 -6.28 -40.54
C LEU A 6 -57.33 -7.25 -40.44
N LEU A 7 -56.39 -6.97 -39.53
CA LEU A 7 -55.70 -8.02 -38.80
C LEU A 7 -55.74 -7.73 -37.29
N ARG A 8 -56.27 -8.73 -36.57
CA ARG A 8 -56.28 -8.85 -35.11
C ARG A 8 -54.86 -9.11 -34.61
N GLY A 9 -54.47 -8.42 -33.54
CA GLY A 9 -53.33 -8.78 -32.72
C GLY A 9 -53.67 -8.49 -31.26
N VAL A 10 -54.00 -9.52 -30.49
CA VAL A 10 -54.13 -9.43 -29.03
C VAL A 10 -52.72 -9.47 -28.46
N MET A 11 -52.26 -8.36 -27.88
CA MET A 11 -51.03 -8.30 -27.09
C MET A 11 -51.36 -8.68 -25.64
N ILE A 12 -50.89 -9.86 -25.22
CA ILE A 12 -50.83 -10.23 -23.81
C ILE A 12 -49.63 -9.49 -23.21
N ALA A 13 -49.89 -8.52 -22.34
CA ALA A 13 -48.86 -7.84 -21.57
C ALA A 13 -48.32 -8.78 -20.48
N GLY A 14 -47.16 -9.38 -20.71
CA GLY A 14 -46.40 -10.08 -19.67
C GLY A 14 -45.71 -9.06 -18.77
N VAL A 15 -46.15 -8.93 -17.53
CA VAL A 15 -45.44 -8.18 -16.49
C VAL A 15 -44.22 -9.02 -16.08
N LEU A 16 -43.05 -8.67 -16.59
CA LEU A 16 -41.77 -9.13 -16.05
C LEU A 16 -41.48 -8.34 -14.77
N ALA A 17 -41.79 -8.94 -13.62
CA ALA A 17 -41.28 -8.46 -12.34
C ALA A 17 -39.78 -8.78 -12.28
N CYS A 18 -38.94 -7.78 -12.57
CA CYS A 18 -37.52 -7.85 -12.23
C CYS A 18 -37.40 -7.83 -10.70
N SER A 19 -37.23 -9.00 -10.10
CA SER A 19 -36.75 -9.11 -8.72
C SER A 19 -35.34 -8.54 -8.67
N SER A 20 -35.17 -7.39 -8.03
CA SER A 20 -33.86 -6.83 -7.72
C SER A 20 -33.12 -7.83 -6.83
N LEU A 21 -32.05 -8.43 -7.37
CA LEU A 21 -31.02 -9.05 -6.55
C LEU A 21 -30.40 -7.94 -5.71
N ASN A 22 -30.88 -7.81 -4.48
CA ASN A 22 -30.25 -6.97 -3.47
C ASN A 22 -28.96 -7.69 -3.05
N ALA A 23 -27.94 -7.62 -3.88
CA ALA A 23 -26.58 -7.90 -3.46
C ALA A 23 -26.29 -6.87 -2.36
N GLY A 24 -26.38 -7.31 -1.11
CA GLY A 24 -26.04 -6.49 0.04
C GLY A 24 -24.59 -6.08 -0.14
N ALA A 25 -24.37 -4.88 -0.67
CA ALA A 25 -23.07 -4.26 -0.68
C ALA A 25 -22.65 -4.17 0.80
N ALA A 26 -21.68 -5.00 1.18
CA ALA A 26 -21.09 -4.92 2.50
C ALA A 26 -20.69 -3.47 2.74
N SER A 27 -21.05 -2.93 3.91
CA SER A 27 -20.60 -1.59 4.28
C SER A 27 -19.07 -1.53 4.11
N PRO A 28 -18.54 -0.46 3.49
CA PRO A 28 -17.11 -0.31 3.34
C PRO A 28 -16.43 -0.54 4.68
N ARG A 29 -15.43 -1.42 4.70
CA ARG A 29 -14.63 -1.69 5.91
C ARG A 29 -14.01 -0.38 6.37
N ASP A 30 -14.06 -0.10 7.67
CA ASP A 30 -13.28 0.99 8.24
C ASP A 30 -11.79 0.63 8.21
N GLY A 31 -11.04 1.30 7.33
CA GLY A 31 -9.59 1.13 7.17
C GLY A 31 -8.76 2.02 8.10
N SER A 32 -9.38 2.87 8.92
CA SER A 32 -8.66 3.86 9.75
C SER A 32 -7.76 3.26 10.83
N HIS A 33 -7.88 1.96 11.09
CA HIS A 33 -7.11 1.21 12.08
C HIS A 33 -6.07 0.26 11.47
N ASP A 34 -5.89 0.28 10.15
CA ASP A 34 -5.05 -0.70 9.46
C ASP A 34 -3.59 -0.69 9.90
N PHE A 35 -3.07 0.48 10.29
CA PHE A 35 -1.70 0.64 10.77
C PHE A 35 -1.56 0.59 12.30
N ASP A 36 -2.60 0.24 13.06
CA ASP A 36 -2.50 0.21 14.54
C ASP A 36 -1.38 -0.73 15.04
N PHE A 37 -1.04 -1.75 14.26
CA PHE A 37 0.03 -2.68 14.58
C PHE A 37 1.41 -2.01 14.68
N VAL A 38 1.69 -0.93 13.94
CA VAL A 38 3.05 -0.34 13.89
C VAL A 38 3.46 0.39 15.17
N ARG A 39 2.52 0.68 16.07
CA ARG A 39 2.77 1.44 17.29
C ARG A 39 3.95 0.90 18.11
N GLY A 40 4.79 1.80 18.61
CA GLY A 40 5.85 1.50 19.56
C GLY A 40 7.21 1.39 18.91
N ALA A 41 8.14 0.68 19.56
CA ALA A 41 9.51 0.52 19.11
C ALA A 41 9.77 -0.91 18.62
N TRP A 42 10.56 -1.02 17.55
CA TRP A 42 10.81 -2.25 16.83
C TRP A 42 12.28 -2.35 16.46
N HIS A 43 12.86 -3.53 16.63
CA HIS A 43 14.09 -3.86 15.92
C HIS A 43 13.76 -4.08 14.45
N THR A 44 14.62 -3.60 13.54
CA THR A 44 14.50 -3.83 12.10
C THR A 44 15.79 -4.42 11.56
N HIS A 45 15.68 -5.51 10.81
CA HIS A 45 16.75 -6.04 9.96
C HIS A 45 16.39 -5.77 8.51
N VAL A 46 17.24 -4.99 7.84
CA VAL A 46 17.00 -4.46 6.50
C VAL A 46 17.94 -5.12 5.51
N THR A 47 17.42 -5.42 4.32
CA THR A 47 18.20 -5.77 3.14
C THR A 47 17.80 -4.84 2.01
N GLN A 48 18.70 -3.97 1.58
CA GLN A 48 18.54 -3.15 0.39
C GLN A 48 19.17 -3.87 -0.82
N VAL A 49 18.47 -3.91 -1.93
CA VAL A 49 18.96 -4.44 -3.21
C VAL A 49 19.38 -3.24 -4.08
N LEU A 50 20.68 -3.14 -4.39
CA LEU A 50 21.26 -1.96 -5.05
C LEU A 50 20.98 -1.92 -6.56
N ASP A 51 20.74 -3.09 -7.14
CA ASP A 51 20.51 -3.31 -8.56
C ASP A 51 19.30 -4.23 -8.81
N PRO A 52 18.09 -3.84 -8.37
CA PRO A 52 16.89 -4.67 -8.42
C PRO A 52 16.58 -5.21 -9.84
N PHE A 53 16.93 -4.45 -10.87
CA PHE A 53 16.70 -4.80 -12.26
C PHE A 53 17.83 -5.58 -12.94
N ASP A 54 18.94 -5.85 -12.24
CA ASP A 54 20.12 -6.57 -12.73
C ASP A 54 20.33 -7.86 -11.92
N GLY A 55 19.26 -8.67 -11.83
CA GLY A 55 19.26 -9.92 -11.08
C GLY A 55 19.09 -9.77 -9.56
N GLY A 56 19.26 -8.57 -9.01
CA GLY A 56 19.00 -8.28 -7.59
C GLY A 56 19.93 -9.04 -6.63
N THR A 57 21.17 -9.24 -7.04
CA THR A 57 22.16 -10.03 -6.28
C THR A 57 23.08 -9.17 -5.43
N HIS A 58 23.23 -7.89 -5.74
CA HIS A 58 24.02 -6.98 -4.93
C HIS A 58 23.16 -6.35 -3.84
N THR A 59 23.43 -6.75 -2.59
CA THR A 59 22.67 -6.33 -1.42
C THR A 59 23.55 -5.74 -0.33
N VAL A 60 22.98 -4.81 0.43
CA VAL A 60 23.54 -4.31 1.69
C VAL A 60 22.53 -4.59 2.80
N THR A 61 23.03 -5.00 3.96
CA THR A 61 22.21 -5.24 5.15
C THR A 61 22.50 -4.22 6.23
N MET A 62 21.47 -3.82 6.95
CA MET A 62 21.54 -2.86 8.06
C MET A 62 20.63 -3.33 9.19
N ASP A 63 21.02 -3.02 10.42
CA ASP A 63 20.28 -3.36 11.62
C ASP A 63 20.03 -2.10 12.43
N GLY A 64 18.83 -1.99 12.99
CA GLY A 64 18.44 -0.74 13.64
C GLY A 64 17.16 -0.81 14.43
N THR A 65 16.61 0.36 14.71
CA THR A 65 15.35 0.56 15.41
C THR A 65 14.39 1.40 14.58
N LYS A 66 13.11 1.06 14.64
CA LYS A 66 12.01 1.89 14.18
C LYS A 66 11.13 2.26 15.37
N THR A 67 10.83 3.54 15.53
CA THR A 67 9.91 4.04 16.57
C THR A 67 8.73 4.74 15.92
N VAL A 68 7.52 4.35 16.32
CA VAL A 68 6.29 4.86 15.71
C VAL A 68 5.34 5.42 16.76
N ARG A 69 4.95 6.67 16.58
CA ARG A 69 4.03 7.39 17.46
C ARG A 69 2.76 7.86 16.73
N PRO A 70 1.59 7.85 17.40
CA PRO A 70 0.36 8.31 16.80
C PRO A 70 0.34 9.84 16.67
N ILE A 71 -0.37 10.32 15.66
CA ILE A 71 -0.74 11.71 15.45
C ILE A 71 -2.27 11.82 15.45
N TRP A 72 -2.79 12.87 16.10
CA TRP A 72 -4.22 13.18 16.19
C TRP A 72 -5.12 12.01 16.61
N GLY A 73 -4.66 11.22 17.59
CA GLY A 73 -5.39 10.04 18.06
C GLY A 73 -5.36 8.87 17.07
N ALA A 74 -4.19 8.57 16.49
CA ALA A 74 -3.95 7.48 15.54
C ALA A 74 -4.60 7.63 14.15
N ARG A 75 -5.05 8.84 13.79
CA ARG A 75 -5.47 9.16 12.40
C ARG A 75 -4.30 9.32 11.43
N ALA A 76 -3.09 9.41 11.99
CA ALA A 76 -1.83 9.42 11.29
C ALA A 76 -0.74 8.84 12.20
N TRP A 77 0.39 8.45 11.62
CA TRP A 77 1.56 7.91 12.33
C TRP A 77 2.83 8.58 11.84
N LEU A 78 3.69 8.96 12.78
CA LEU A 78 5.08 9.29 12.46
C LEU A 78 5.95 8.13 12.91
N GLU A 79 6.67 7.58 11.94
CA GLU A 79 7.69 6.56 12.12
C GLU A 79 9.06 7.20 11.90
N GLU A 80 10.01 6.90 12.77
CA GLU A 80 11.42 7.26 12.64
C GLU A 80 12.23 5.96 12.60
N ILE A 81 13.16 5.85 11.65
CA ILE A 81 14.10 4.74 11.52
C ILE A 81 15.52 5.25 11.74
N GLU A 82 16.30 4.47 12.48
CA GLU A 82 17.73 4.66 12.69
C GLU A 82 18.40 3.29 12.57
N ALA A 83 19.33 3.11 11.64
CA ALA A 83 19.98 1.83 11.37
C ALA A 83 21.42 2.00 10.92
N ASP A 84 22.27 1.04 11.29
CA ASP A 84 23.67 1.00 10.92
C ASP A 84 23.97 -0.19 10.02
N GLY A 85 24.91 -0.01 9.10
CA GLY A 85 25.44 -1.09 8.28
C GLY A 85 26.80 -0.76 7.67
N PRO A 86 27.32 -1.60 6.76
CA PRO A 86 28.64 -1.41 6.14
C PRO A 86 28.76 -0.08 5.37
N SER A 87 27.63 0.47 4.90
CA SER A 87 27.57 1.75 4.18
C SER A 87 27.46 2.96 5.11
N GLY A 88 27.44 2.76 6.42
CA GLY A 88 27.34 3.81 7.43
C GLY A 88 26.00 3.84 8.16
N HIS A 89 25.69 5.01 8.69
CA HIS A 89 24.51 5.31 9.48
C HIS A 89 23.37 5.82 8.59
N TRP A 90 22.15 5.35 8.84
CA TRP A 90 20.93 5.74 8.14
C TRP A 90 19.88 6.21 9.12
N GLU A 91 19.36 7.41 8.89
CA GLU A 91 18.18 7.92 9.57
C GLU A 91 17.13 8.37 8.54
N GLY A 92 15.86 8.21 8.90
CA GLY A 92 14.76 8.67 8.08
C GLY A 92 13.45 8.69 8.84
N ALA A 93 12.43 9.30 8.23
CA ALA A 93 11.10 9.35 8.79
C ALA A 93 10.03 8.99 7.76
N SER A 94 8.95 8.34 8.19
CA SER A 94 7.76 8.10 7.37
C SER A 94 6.52 8.68 8.04
N LEU A 95 5.75 9.47 7.29
CA LEU A 95 4.43 9.93 7.70
C LEU A 95 3.36 9.09 7.02
N PHE A 96 2.52 8.44 7.83
CA PHE A 96 1.33 7.72 7.38
C PHE A 96 0.09 8.55 7.69
N VAL A 97 -0.82 8.74 6.73
CA VAL A 97 -2.06 9.52 6.93
C VAL A 97 -3.25 8.80 6.32
N TYR A 98 -4.35 8.67 7.09
CA TYR A 98 -5.59 8.11 6.60
C TYR A 98 -6.51 9.18 6.02
N ASN A 99 -6.95 8.97 4.78
CA ASN A 99 -8.00 9.76 4.14
C ASN A 99 -9.34 9.05 4.28
N SER A 100 -10.17 9.48 5.23
CA SER A 100 -11.48 8.86 5.49
C SER A 100 -12.50 9.02 4.35
N LYS A 101 -12.34 10.02 3.47
CA LYS A 101 -13.20 10.19 2.30
C LYS A 101 -12.86 9.19 1.19
N ALA A 102 -11.57 8.91 1.01
CA ALA A 102 -11.09 7.95 0.02
C ALA A 102 -11.05 6.51 0.54
N GLY A 103 -11.03 6.32 1.86
CA GLY A 103 -10.83 5.01 2.48
C GLY A 103 -9.43 4.46 2.24
N GLN A 104 -8.41 5.33 2.17
CA GLN A 104 -7.05 4.99 1.78
C GLN A 104 -6.02 5.61 2.72
N TRP A 105 -4.88 4.93 2.84
CA TRP A 105 -3.68 5.44 3.48
C TRP A 105 -2.71 6.00 2.47
N SER A 106 -1.98 7.05 2.85
CA SER A 106 -0.76 7.48 2.18
C SER A 106 0.45 7.31 3.10
N GLN A 107 1.60 6.96 2.53
CA GLN A 107 2.90 7.00 3.20
C GLN A 107 3.85 7.93 2.43
N THR A 108 4.50 8.84 3.15
CA THR A 108 5.55 9.73 2.61
C THR A 108 6.82 9.53 3.40
N TYR A 109 7.91 9.16 2.72
CA TYR A 109 9.24 9.01 3.32
C TYR A 109 10.05 10.31 3.22
N ILE A 110 10.89 10.54 4.22
CA ILE A 110 11.82 11.65 4.33
C ILE A 110 13.19 11.07 4.67
N ASP A 111 14.18 11.36 3.83
CA ASP A 111 15.55 10.95 4.06
C ASP A 111 16.31 12.03 4.84
N SER A 112 16.94 11.69 5.97
CA SER A 112 17.60 12.69 6.81
C SER A 112 18.83 13.30 6.14
N ALA A 113 19.55 12.49 5.35
CA ALA A 113 20.81 12.87 4.75
C ALA A 113 20.63 13.88 3.60
N SER A 114 19.61 13.69 2.78
CA SER A 114 19.29 14.61 1.68
C SER A 114 18.28 15.69 2.07
N GLY A 115 17.44 15.46 3.09
CA GLY A 115 16.32 16.32 3.44
C GLY A 115 15.18 16.29 2.41
N GLU A 116 15.21 15.34 1.47
CA GLU A 116 14.19 15.20 0.44
C GLU A 116 12.94 14.50 0.98
N ILE A 117 11.77 14.96 0.51
CA ILE A 117 10.48 14.34 0.79
C ILE A 117 10.06 13.61 -0.49
N GLU A 118 9.88 12.30 -0.38
CA GLU A 118 9.49 11.48 -1.53
C GLU A 118 8.03 11.71 -1.95
N ALA A 119 7.70 11.34 -3.18
CA ALA A 119 6.31 11.27 -3.61
C ALA A 119 5.53 10.24 -2.76
N PRO A 120 4.30 10.53 -2.34
CA PRO A 120 3.55 9.62 -1.50
C PRO A 120 3.18 8.33 -2.25
N THR A 121 3.24 7.21 -1.55
CA THR A 121 2.55 5.99 -1.96
C THR A 121 1.15 5.98 -1.35
N ILE A 122 0.16 5.46 -2.08
CA ILE A 122 -1.26 5.47 -1.69
C ILE A 122 -1.85 4.08 -1.87
N GLY A 123 -2.67 3.64 -0.93
CA GLY A 123 -3.33 2.34 -0.99
C GLY A 123 -4.08 1.99 0.28
N GLY A 124 -4.07 0.72 0.65
CA GLY A 124 -4.81 0.24 1.81
C GLY A 124 -4.62 -1.25 2.04
N PHE A 125 -5.39 -1.79 2.98
CA PHE A 125 -5.27 -3.18 3.39
C PHE A 125 -6.42 -4.03 2.87
N LYS A 126 -6.04 -5.24 2.44
CA LYS A 126 -6.95 -6.31 2.08
C LYS A 126 -6.44 -7.62 2.67
N ASP A 127 -7.31 -8.35 3.36
CA ASP A 127 -7.01 -9.68 3.92
C ASP A 127 -5.72 -9.73 4.77
N GLY A 128 -5.48 -8.71 5.59
CA GLY A 128 -4.30 -8.61 6.48
C GLY A 128 -3.01 -8.21 5.79
N ARG A 129 -3.05 -7.83 4.51
CA ARG A 129 -1.91 -7.37 3.72
C ARG A 129 -2.12 -5.93 3.28
N GLY A 130 -1.14 -5.07 3.58
CA GLY A 130 -1.13 -3.67 3.17
C GLY A 130 -0.37 -3.50 1.87
N GLU A 131 -0.94 -2.82 0.88
CA GLU A 131 -0.22 -2.44 -0.34
C GLU A 131 -0.48 -0.97 -0.67
N LEU A 132 0.61 -0.22 -0.81
CA LEU A 132 0.60 1.18 -1.21
C LEU A 132 1.44 1.34 -2.49
N PHE A 133 0.95 2.15 -3.42
CA PHE A 133 1.53 2.34 -4.75
C PHE A 133 1.84 3.80 -5.02
N GLY A 134 2.89 4.05 -5.78
CA GLY A 134 3.26 5.40 -6.21
C GLY A 134 4.26 5.36 -7.35
N THR A 135 4.98 6.47 -7.50
CA THR A 135 6.10 6.57 -8.44
C THR A 135 7.34 7.08 -7.72
N THR A 136 8.51 6.69 -8.21
CA THR A 136 9.79 7.23 -7.76
C THR A 136 10.75 7.36 -8.94
N VAL A 137 11.86 8.07 -8.76
CA VAL A 137 12.93 8.20 -9.75
C VAL A 137 14.05 7.22 -9.39
N TYR A 138 14.22 6.18 -10.20
CA TYR A 138 15.33 5.23 -10.07
C TYR A 138 16.32 5.43 -11.22
N LYS A 139 17.57 5.81 -10.89
CA LYS A 139 18.66 6.07 -11.85
C LYS A 139 18.23 6.99 -13.02
N GLY A 140 17.53 8.08 -12.69
CA GLY A 140 17.06 9.07 -13.66
C GLY A 140 15.79 8.70 -14.44
N ARG A 141 15.15 7.56 -14.13
CA ARG A 141 13.90 7.13 -14.78
C ARG A 141 12.78 6.98 -13.77
N THR A 142 11.61 7.53 -14.10
CA THR A 142 10.39 7.28 -13.33
C THR A 142 9.99 5.81 -13.44
N VAL A 143 9.78 5.16 -12.30
CA VAL A 143 9.31 3.78 -12.17
C VAL A 143 8.10 3.74 -11.24
N LEU A 144 7.27 2.70 -11.34
CA LEU A 144 6.27 2.43 -10.31
C LEU A 144 6.97 1.87 -9.08
N VAL A 145 6.48 2.25 -7.90
CA VAL A 145 6.88 1.70 -6.62
C VAL A 145 5.69 1.07 -5.91
N ARG A 146 5.91 -0.05 -5.25
CA ARG A 146 4.94 -0.74 -4.39
C ARG A 146 5.58 -1.04 -3.04
N GLY A 147 5.02 -0.46 -1.98
CA GLY A 147 5.30 -0.82 -0.60
C GLY A 147 4.30 -1.88 -0.12
N VAL A 148 4.78 -2.91 0.57
CA VAL A 148 3.99 -4.06 1.00
C VAL A 148 4.24 -4.35 2.47
N TRP A 149 3.17 -4.37 3.28
CA TRP A 149 3.18 -4.91 4.63
C TRP A 149 2.53 -6.28 4.65
N SER A 150 3.21 -7.27 5.24
CA SER A 150 2.77 -8.66 5.25
C SER A 150 3.28 -9.41 6.47
N ASP A 151 2.77 -10.63 6.68
CA ASP A 151 3.12 -11.48 7.84
C ASP A 151 2.98 -10.75 9.18
N ILE A 152 1.97 -9.87 9.28
CA ILE A 152 1.72 -9.02 10.45
C ILE A 152 1.23 -9.88 11.61
N ARG A 153 1.97 -9.83 12.71
CA ARG A 153 1.69 -10.46 14.01
C ARG A 153 1.78 -9.40 15.10
N THR A 154 1.46 -9.77 16.33
CA THR A 154 1.51 -8.87 17.48
C THR A 154 2.92 -8.29 17.73
N ASP A 155 3.95 -9.07 17.41
CA ASP A 155 5.35 -8.81 17.74
C ASP A 155 6.30 -8.89 16.54
N SER A 156 5.79 -9.06 15.32
CA SER A 156 6.59 -9.02 14.09
C SER A 156 5.79 -8.64 12.86
N ASP A 157 6.43 -8.04 11.87
CA ASP A 157 5.89 -7.87 10.53
C ASP A 157 7.02 -7.87 9.48
N ARG A 158 6.62 -7.82 8.20
CA ARG A 158 7.53 -7.69 7.07
C ARG A 158 7.11 -6.52 6.19
N TYR A 159 8.10 -5.74 5.78
CA TYR A 159 7.93 -4.67 4.81
C TYR A 159 8.80 -4.91 3.57
N GLU A 160 8.24 -4.76 2.37
CA GLU A 160 8.98 -4.88 1.11
C GLU A 160 8.68 -3.69 0.19
N ILE A 161 9.72 -3.16 -0.46
CA ILE A 161 9.57 -2.21 -1.58
C ILE A 161 9.99 -2.92 -2.85
N SER A 162 9.16 -2.82 -3.88
CA SER A 162 9.45 -3.28 -5.24
C SER A 162 9.28 -2.18 -6.26
N TYR A 163 10.06 -2.23 -7.34
CA TYR A 163 9.95 -1.34 -8.48
C TYR A 163 9.49 -2.05 -9.75
N SER A 164 8.78 -1.32 -10.63
CA SER A 164 8.38 -1.80 -11.95
C SER A 164 8.66 -0.78 -13.05
N ARG A 165 9.16 -1.26 -14.19
CA ARG A 165 9.47 -0.47 -15.40
C ARG A 165 8.48 -0.69 -16.55
N ASP A 166 7.53 -1.59 -16.37
CA ASP A 166 6.62 -2.09 -17.41
C ASP A 166 5.14 -1.92 -17.04
N GLY A 167 4.84 -0.94 -16.19
CA GLY A 167 3.47 -0.65 -15.77
C GLY A 167 2.90 -1.64 -14.76
N GLY A 168 3.75 -2.35 -14.02
CA GLY A 168 3.35 -3.26 -12.95
C GLY A 168 3.14 -4.70 -13.41
N LEU A 169 3.54 -5.04 -14.64
CA LEU A 169 3.50 -6.41 -15.14
C LEU A 169 4.55 -7.28 -14.43
N THR A 170 5.75 -6.72 -14.23
CA THR A 170 6.81 -7.34 -13.43
C THR A 170 7.29 -6.41 -12.33
N TRP A 171 7.74 -7.00 -11.22
CA TRP A 171 8.19 -6.28 -10.04
C TRP A 171 9.55 -6.83 -9.60
N ALA A 172 10.49 -5.92 -9.37
CA ALA A 172 11.82 -6.22 -8.86
C ALA A 172 11.96 -5.69 -7.44
N THR A 173 12.25 -6.56 -6.47
CA THR A 173 12.41 -6.16 -5.07
C THR A 173 13.64 -5.29 -4.89
N ALA A 174 13.47 -4.12 -4.28
CA ALA A 174 14.50 -3.13 -4.01
C ALA A 174 14.87 -3.05 -2.51
N PHE A 175 13.97 -3.48 -1.64
CA PHE A 175 14.14 -3.36 -0.20
C PHE A 175 13.31 -4.40 0.53
N LYS A 176 13.86 -4.99 1.59
CA LYS A 176 13.14 -5.86 2.53
C LYS A 176 13.48 -5.44 3.95
N ALA A 177 12.49 -5.41 4.83
CA ALA A 177 12.69 -5.30 6.27
C ALA A 177 11.91 -6.41 6.98
N TYR A 178 12.57 -7.02 7.96
CA TYR A 178 11.95 -7.86 8.96
C TYR A 178 11.99 -7.14 10.30
N LEU A 179 10.83 -6.99 10.93
CA LEU A 179 10.69 -6.24 12.16
C LEU A 179 10.28 -7.15 13.30
N THR A 180 10.82 -6.90 14.49
CA THR A 180 10.39 -7.54 15.74
C THR A 180 10.23 -6.50 16.84
N ARG A 181 9.20 -6.65 17.67
CA ARG A 181 8.89 -5.66 18.70
C ARG A 181 9.98 -5.63 19.78
N LEU A 182 10.43 -4.43 20.17
CA LEU A 182 11.30 -4.27 21.33
C LEU A 182 10.48 -4.46 22.61
N LYS A 183 11.04 -5.20 23.57
CA LYS A 183 10.41 -5.50 24.86
C LYS A 183 10.48 -4.33 25.83
#